data_AF-A0A931PS80-F1
#
_entry.id   AF-A0A931PS80-F1
#
_cell.length_a   1.000
_cell.length_b   1.000
_cell.length_c   1.000
_cell.angle_alpha   90.00
_cell.angle_beta   90.00
_cell.angle_gamma   90.00
#
_symmetry.space_group_name_H-M   'P 1'
#
loop_
_entity.id
_entity.type
_entity.pdbx_description
1 polymer ?
#
loop_
_entity_poly.entity_id
_entity_poly.type
_entity_poly.pdbx_seq_one_letter_code
_entity_poly.pdbx_strand_id
1 'polypeptide(L)'
;MNWSLVHSSVYAVLTKRGVYFIGSILIFLAAIGFHQVPAQAEWLTMETPHFLITFQAGQESVAQEAAYYAELAHQKISEALEHEPKEKTQLVLVDSSDSANGFATPGLGYNMEHYWLVYGAPNTELRSRIESWLYTLAIHEYTHTLHIDMTDGWPALVRSIFGRLGRPQFTSIPGILWPALTSPNGDLPVTLLEGFAVYMETINTEGGRLKDSLWEMFMRADFVQKKIMTRDQSSGIYSYSRFTGGAPFYMYGAYFCDYIARTYGQKKLYEIMHENSKGSSWFINDVFVKVLGKSWPKVWAEFIAEAKERYAQQADQIKSQPLTTMERITRTGELATSPVYSPDGSQIAYAQGGRHREPAIRVMRADGKFNHTAITTDVVFTREGSSWSPDGKQLVYSRSDYVGEKTVNDLYLFDLDSRRERRLTYGVRATGPTWSPDGKTIVFVAKTSTLQTSLMAMDADDSHVRALIEGKDEMQFSSPRFSPDGKITRTVRESTISMPTGFRTDNCCK
;
A
#
# COMPACT_ATOMS: atom_id res chain seq x y z
N MET A 1 31.38 -22.53 27.52
CA MET A 1 32.18 -21.42 28.09
C MET A 1 31.69 -20.15 27.40
N ASN A 2 30.65 -19.48 27.93
CA ASN A 2 30.69 -18.27 28.79
C ASN A 2 31.74 -17.26 28.30
N TRP A 3 31.45 -16.02 27.91
CA TRP A 3 30.69 -14.91 28.53
C TRP A 3 30.19 -13.94 27.41
N SER A 4 28.93 -13.48 27.30
CA SER A 4 28.16 -12.43 28.03
C SER A 4 28.76 -11.01 28.03
N LEU A 5 28.07 -10.04 27.43
CA LEU A 5 27.99 -8.57 27.71
C LEU A 5 26.93 -7.97 26.75
N VAL A 6 25.63 -7.97 27.08
CA VAL A 6 24.82 -6.92 27.76
C VAL A 6 24.55 -5.64 26.93
N HIS A 7 23.26 -5.47 26.59
CA HIS A 7 22.57 -4.29 26.03
C HIS A 7 22.33 -3.16 27.06
N SER A 8 22.18 -1.92 26.56
CA SER A 8 21.15 -0.91 26.89
C SER A 8 21.53 0.41 26.18
N SER A 9 20.68 1.22 25.54
CA SER A 9 19.47 1.86 26.10
C SER A 9 18.75 2.75 25.06
N VAL A 10 17.44 2.55 24.85
CA VAL A 10 16.39 3.59 24.71
C VAL A 10 15.06 2.96 25.15
N TYR A 11 14.86 2.79 26.46
CA TYR A 11 13.55 2.58 27.13
C TYR A 11 13.84 2.54 28.63
N ALA A 12 14.02 3.71 29.25
CA ALA A 12 14.24 3.81 30.68
C ALA A 12 13.76 5.15 31.23
N VAL A 13 12.46 5.43 31.14
CA VAL A 13 11.77 6.29 32.11
C VAL A 13 10.37 5.71 32.32
N LEU A 14 9.95 5.64 33.59
CA LEU A 14 8.65 5.18 34.10
C LEU A 14 8.53 3.70 34.47
N THR A 15 9.08 3.33 35.64
CA THR A 15 8.33 2.53 36.64
C THR A 15 9.08 2.55 37.99
N LYS A 16 8.57 3.31 38.96
CA LYS A 16 8.82 3.06 40.38
C LYS A 16 7.50 2.71 41.05
N ARG A 17 7.22 1.40 41.14
CA ARG A 17 6.73 0.64 42.31
C ARG A 17 5.98 -0.62 41.87
N GLY A 18 6.60 -1.77 42.15
CA GLY A 18 5.96 -3.01 42.56
C GLY A 18 5.12 -3.76 41.53
N VAL A 19 5.70 -4.78 40.90
CA VAL A 19 5.57 -6.20 41.28
C VAL A 19 6.25 -7.01 40.17
N TYR A 20 7.32 -7.72 40.55
CA TYR A 20 8.03 -8.66 39.70
C TYR A 20 7.23 -9.94 39.56
N PHE A 21 6.80 -10.28 38.34
CA PHE A 21 6.84 -11.65 37.80
C PHE A 21 6.52 -11.55 36.29
N ILE A 22 7.12 -12.41 35.46
CA ILE A 22 7.10 -12.40 33.98
C ILE A 22 8.24 -11.56 33.35
N GLY A 23 9.49 -11.84 33.74
CA GLY A 23 10.69 -11.18 33.20
C GLY A 23 11.42 -11.95 32.09
N SER A 24 10.93 -13.10 31.62
CA SER A 24 11.76 -14.01 30.80
C SER A 24 11.11 -14.59 29.54
N ILE A 25 9.90 -14.15 29.17
CA ILE A 25 9.24 -14.57 27.90
C ILE A 25 9.05 -13.40 26.91
N LEU A 26 9.43 -12.18 27.28
CA LEU A 26 9.23 -10.98 26.45
C LEU A 26 10.38 -10.66 25.47
N ILE A 27 11.48 -11.40 25.50
CA ILE A 27 12.70 -11.03 24.71
C ILE A 27 12.74 -11.69 23.32
N PHE A 28 11.82 -12.59 22.97
CA PHE A 28 11.91 -13.36 21.71
C PHE A 28 10.82 -13.10 20.66
N LEU A 29 9.92 -12.14 20.86
CA LEU A 29 8.75 -11.93 19.97
C LEU A 29 8.64 -10.53 19.34
N ALA A 30 9.69 -9.72 19.40
CA ALA A 30 9.78 -8.43 18.68
C ALA A 30 10.31 -8.56 17.23
N ALA A 31 10.40 -9.79 16.69
CA ALA A 31 11.09 -10.07 15.43
C ALA A 31 10.20 -10.07 14.17
N ILE A 32 8.94 -9.61 14.24
CA ILE A 32 8.07 -9.53 13.06
C ILE A 32 7.65 -8.07 12.83
N GLY A 33 8.31 -7.42 11.87
CA GLY A 33 7.78 -6.25 11.14
C GLY A 33 8.08 -4.84 11.66
N PHE A 34 8.40 -4.65 12.95
CA PHE A 34 8.55 -3.29 13.52
C PHE A 34 10.00 -2.77 13.60
N HIS A 35 11.00 -3.56 13.19
CA HIS A 35 12.41 -3.16 13.17
C HIS A 35 12.82 -2.51 11.84
N GLN A 36 12.29 -1.34 11.53
CA GLN A 36 12.66 -0.65 10.28
C GLN A 36 12.83 0.87 10.39
N VAL A 37 12.65 1.47 11.56
CA VAL A 37 12.97 2.89 11.77
C VAL A 37 14.46 2.99 12.12
N PRO A 38 15.30 3.64 11.30
CA PRO A 38 16.73 3.67 11.56
C PRO A 38 17.06 4.30 12.92
N ALA A 39 17.68 3.53 13.81
CA ALA A 39 17.97 3.98 15.18
C ALA A 39 19.07 5.06 15.24
N GLN A 40 19.81 5.23 14.15
CA GLN A 40 20.97 6.13 14.04
C GLN A 40 20.68 7.40 13.22
N ALA A 41 19.45 7.59 12.75
CA ALA A 41 19.08 8.80 12.02
C ALA A 41 18.83 9.98 12.97
N GLU A 42 19.17 11.19 12.52
CA GLU A 42 18.72 12.42 13.18
C GLU A 42 17.24 12.64 12.84
N TRP A 43 16.39 12.53 13.85
CA TRP A 43 14.95 12.74 13.73
C TRP A 43 14.59 14.17 14.12
N LEU A 44 13.68 14.76 13.37
CA LEU A 44 13.10 16.08 13.61
C LEU A 44 11.59 15.91 13.76
N THR A 45 10.97 16.78 14.55
CA THR A 45 9.52 16.87 14.64
C THR A 45 9.07 18.29 14.34
N MET A 46 8.13 18.41 13.41
CA MET A 46 7.41 19.65 13.12
C MET A 46 5.99 19.57 13.68
N GLU A 47 5.47 20.71 14.10
CA GLU A 47 4.17 20.80 14.75
C GLU A 47 3.20 21.66 13.93
N THR A 48 1.99 21.15 13.78
CA THR A 48 0.82 21.82 13.17
C THR A 48 -0.30 21.91 14.21
N PRO A 49 -1.43 22.60 13.96
CA PRO A 49 -2.56 22.62 14.88
C PRO A 49 -3.03 21.22 15.32
N HIS A 50 -3.09 20.24 14.41
CA HIS A 50 -3.67 18.91 14.69
C HIS A 50 -2.68 17.76 14.66
N PHE A 51 -1.44 17.99 14.20
CA PHE A 51 -0.44 16.93 14.03
C PHE A 51 0.93 17.27 14.59
N LEU A 52 1.64 16.21 14.99
CA LEU A 52 3.08 16.20 15.23
C LEU A 52 3.70 15.30 14.16
N ILE A 53 4.49 15.88 13.25
CA ILE A 53 5.05 15.16 12.11
C ILE A 53 6.53 14.89 12.39
N THR A 54 6.89 13.62 12.55
CA THR A 54 8.25 13.15 12.84
C THR A 54 8.89 12.57 11.58
N PHE A 55 10.07 13.06 11.22
CA PHE A 55 10.77 12.74 9.96
C PHE A 55 12.29 12.79 10.14
N GLN A 56 13.07 12.31 9.16
CA GLN A 56 14.54 12.35 9.22
C GLN A 56 15.09 13.67 8.66
N ALA A 57 16.19 14.18 9.22
CA ALA A 57 16.89 15.33 8.66
C ALA A 57 17.19 15.14 7.16
N GLY A 58 16.91 16.17 6.35
CA GLY A 58 16.94 16.10 4.88
C GLY A 58 15.59 15.76 4.22
N GLN A 59 14.54 15.50 5.02
CA GLN A 59 13.16 15.27 4.54
C GLN A 59 12.23 16.46 4.83
N GLU A 60 12.77 17.64 5.12
CA GLU A 60 11.99 18.82 5.53
C GLU A 60 10.94 19.23 4.48
N SER A 61 11.29 19.14 3.18
CA SER A 61 10.38 19.52 2.10
C SER A 61 9.16 18.59 2.02
N VAL A 62 9.39 17.27 2.03
CA VAL A 62 8.30 16.28 2.01
C VAL A 62 7.52 16.27 3.32
N ALA A 63 8.16 16.62 4.44
CA ALA A 63 7.47 16.79 5.71
C ALA A 63 6.52 17.98 5.73
N GLN A 64 6.91 19.11 5.14
CA GLN A 64 6.01 20.26 4.92
C GLN A 64 4.81 19.89 4.06
N GLU A 65 5.04 19.14 2.98
CA GLU A 65 3.97 18.67 2.11
C GLU A 65 3.04 17.69 2.84
N ALA A 66 3.58 16.72 3.59
CA ALA A 66 2.82 15.80 4.42
C ALA A 66 1.97 16.54 5.46
N ALA A 67 2.55 17.55 6.13
CA ALA A 67 1.86 18.39 7.10
C ALA A 67 0.68 19.15 6.47
N TYR A 68 0.87 19.71 5.27
CA TYR A 68 -0.20 20.38 4.53
C TYR A 68 -1.36 19.42 4.20
N TYR A 69 -1.04 18.24 3.65
CA TYR A 69 -2.06 17.26 3.29
C TYR A 69 -2.75 16.63 4.50
N ALA A 70 -2.04 16.44 5.61
CA ALA A 70 -2.63 15.97 6.87
C ALA A 70 -3.64 16.98 7.42
N GLU A 71 -3.32 18.28 7.40
CA GLU A 71 -4.26 19.35 7.81
C GLU A 71 -5.46 19.46 6.87
N LEU A 72 -5.25 19.31 5.56
CA LEU A 72 -6.35 19.27 4.58
C LEU A 72 -7.24 18.03 4.76
N ALA A 73 -6.66 16.88 5.07
CA ALA A 73 -7.38 15.67 5.41
C ALA A 73 -8.17 15.85 6.72
N HIS A 74 -7.57 16.49 7.73
CA HIS A 74 -8.25 16.83 8.97
C HIS A 74 -9.51 17.63 8.70
N GLN A 75 -9.39 18.76 7.98
CA GLN A 75 -10.54 19.61 7.66
C GLN A 75 -11.70 18.84 7.03
N LYS A 76 -11.43 17.98 6.06
CA LYS A 76 -12.49 17.25 5.34
C LYS A 76 -13.11 16.14 6.16
N ILE A 77 -12.27 15.35 6.83
CA ILE A 77 -12.72 14.12 7.46
C ILE A 77 -13.32 14.40 8.84
N SER A 78 -12.79 15.38 9.60
CA SER A 78 -13.39 15.77 10.88
C SER A 78 -14.79 16.39 10.68
N GLU A 79 -14.96 17.22 9.65
CA GLU A 79 -16.27 17.76 9.27
C GLU A 79 -17.24 16.64 8.87
N ALA A 80 -16.82 15.72 8.00
CA ALA A 80 -17.67 14.62 7.54
C ALA A 80 -18.08 13.67 8.66
N LEU A 81 -17.17 13.40 9.59
CA LEU A 81 -17.37 12.48 10.69
C LEU A 81 -17.88 13.15 11.96
N GLU A 82 -17.99 14.48 12.00
CA GLU A 82 -18.36 15.25 13.20
C GLU A 82 -17.56 14.81 14.45
N HIS A 83 -16.27 14.51 14.26
CA HIS A 83 -15.38 14.00 15.30
C HIS A 83 -13.96 14.53 15.14
N GLU A 84 -13.37 14.98 16.25
CA GLU A 84 -12.00 15.47 16.32
C GLU A 84 -11.22 14.75 17.43
N PRO A 85 -9.95 14.38 17.21
CA PRO A 85 -9.10 13.83 18.25
C PRO A 85 -8.85 14.87 19.34
N LYS A 86 -8.85 14.43 20.60
CA LYS A 86 -8.51 15.30 21.73
C LYS A 86 -7.04 15.71 21.77
N GLU A 87 -6.19 14.88 21.20
CA GLU A 87 -4.73 15.04 21.19
C GLU A 87 -4.26 15.11 19.74
N LYS A 88 -3.12 15.77 19.52
CA LYS A 88 -2.50 15.81 18.19
C LYS A 88 -2.17 14.41 17.71
N THR A 89 -2.44 14.16 16.43
CA THR A 89 -2.10 12.88 15.79
C THR A 89 -0.62 12.89 15.44
N GLN A 90 0.09 11.84 15.84
CA GLN A 90 1.50 11.63 15.48
C GLN A 90 1.55 11.11 14.05
N LEU A 91 2.30 11.77 13.17
CA LEU A 91 2.54 11.32 11.81
C LEU A 91 4.03 11.03 11.64
N VAL A 92 4.40 9.78 11.44
CA VAL A 92 5.79 9.36 11.25
C VAL A 92 6.04 9.09 9.77
N LEU A 93 6.99 9.83 9.19
CA LEU A 93 7.43 9.59 7.82
C LEU A 93 8.52 8.51 7.82
N VAL A 94 8.27 7.44 7.06
CA VAL A 94 9.09 6.23 7.05
C VAL A 94 9.78 6.07 5.70
N ASP A 95 11.11 5.94 5.72
CA ASP A 95 11.93 5.73 4.51
C ASP A 95 12.75 4.43 4.59
N SER A 96 12.13 3.38 5.11
CA SER A 96 12.79 2.10 5.38
C SER A 96 12.68 1.09 4.25
N SER A 97 11.71 1.26 3.35
CA SER A 97 11.49 0.31 2.26
C SER A 97 10.93 0.98 1.02
N ASP A 98 11.13 0.35 -0.14
CA ASP A 98 10.53 0.76 -1.42
C ASP A 98 9.09 0.26 -1.64
N SER A 99 8.42 -0.18 -0.57
CA SER A 99 7.01 -0.55 -0.61
C SER A 99 6.14 0.62 -0.16
N ALA A 100 5.34 1.15 -1.08
CA ALA A 100 4.36 2.19 -0.77
C ALA A 100 3.27 1.63 0.15
N ASN A 101 3.09 2.27 1.31
CA ASN A 101 2.08 1.88 2.29
C ASN A 101 1.74 3.03 3.24
N GLY A 102 0.62 2.90 3.94
CA GLY A 102 0.25 3.70 5.10
C GLY A 102 -0.21 2.78 6.23
N PHE A 103 -0.15 3.27 7.46
CA PHE A 103 -0.74 2.54 8.57
C PHE A 103 -1.11 3.45 9.75
N ALA A 104 -2.37 3.40 10.16
CA ALA A 104 -2.87 4.05 11.38
C ALA A 104 -2.94 3.09 12.59
N THR A 105 -2.37 3.51 13.72
CA THR A 105 -2.44 2.82 15.03
C THR A 105 -3.00 3.73 16.12
N PRO A 106 -4.33 3.88 16.22
CA PRO A 106 -4.96 4.71 17.26
C PRO A 106 -4.97 4.07 18.68
N GLY A 107 -4.05 3.15 18.98
CA GLY A 107 -4.16 2.22 20.10
C GLY A 107 -3.39 2.57 21.38
N LEU A 108 -2.16 3.07 21.29
CA LEU A 108 -1.25 3.17 22.45
C LEU A 108 -1.17 4.60 22.99
N GLY A 109 -2.18 5.01 23.77
CA GLY A 109 -2.22 6.34 24.41
C GLY A 109 -2.60 7.50 23.48
N TYR A 110 -2.13 7.51 22.24
CA TYR A 110 -2.31 8.59 21.25
C TYR A 110 -2.59 8.04 19.84
N ASN A 111 -2.98 8.91 18.90
CA ASN A 111 -3.20 8.53 17.50
C ASN A 111 -1.87 8.59 16.78
N MET A 112 -1.53 7.56 16.02
CA MET A 112 -0.29 7.51 15.26
C MET A 112 -0.55 7.00 13.84
N GLU A 113 0.07 7.63 12.87
CA GLU A 113 0.07 7.27 11.45
C GLU A 113 1.50 7.11 10.97
N HIS A 114 1.72 6.14 10.09
CA HIS A 114 3.00 5.93 9.42
C HIS A 114 2.79 6.07 7.93
N TYR A 115 3.49 7.01 7.29
CA TYR A 115 3.49 7.15 5.84
C TYR A 115 4.82 6.68 5.30
N TRP A 116 4.82 5.61 4.49
CA TRP A 116 6.02 5.21 3.77
C TRP A 116 6.22 6.17 2.60
N LEU A 117 7.37 6.86 2.59
CA LEU A 117 7.75 7.88 1.61
C LEU A 117 8.19 7.27 0.27
N VAL A 118 7.35 6.39 -0.26
CA VAL A 118 7.55 5.77 -1.56
C VAL A 118 6.23 5.79 -2.32
N TYR A 119 6.29 6.22 -3.59
CA TYR A 119 5.14 6.15 -4.45
C TYR A 119 4.78 4.70 -4.78
N GLY A 120 3.48 4.42 -4.74
CA GLY A 120 2.93 3.24 -5.37
C GLY A 120 3.32 3.23 -6.84
N ALA A 121 3.97 2.16 -7.30
CA ALA A 121 4.22 2.00 -8.73
C ALA A 121 2.89 2.14 -9.49
N PRO A 122 2.85 2.70 -10.71
CA PRO A 122 1.59 2.93 -11.44
C PRO A 122 0.80 1.66 -11.74
N ASN A 123 1.33 0.49 -11.39
CA ASN A 123 0.70 -0.81 -11.53
C ASN A 123 0.27 -1.46 -10.19
N THR A 124 0.31 -0.73 -9.06
CA THR A 124 -0.25 -1.15 -7.76
C THR A 124 -1.78 -1.04 -7.73
N GLU A 125 -2.38 -1.34 -6.58
CA GLU A 125 -3.84 -1.21 -6.35
C GLU A 125 -4.34 0.25 -6.43
N LEU A 126 -3.42 1.22 -6.49
CA LEU A 126 -3.67 2.68 -6.51
C LEU A 126 -3.39 3.28 -7.91
N ARG A 127 -3.85 2.55 -8.94
CA ARG A 127 -3.83 2.93 -10.37
C ARG A 127 -4.77 4.07 -10.72
N SER A 128 -5.66 4.46 -9.81
CA SER A 128 -6.63 5.53 -10.01
C SER A 128 -5.95 6.82 -10.44
N ARG A 129 -6.69 7.65 -11.20
CA ARG A 129 -6.35 9.06 -11.35
C ARG A 129 -6.32 9.62 -9.92
N ILE A 130 -5.16 10.04 -9.44
CA ILE A 130 -5.02 10.64 -8.11
C ILE A 130 -4.35 11.98 -8.29
N GLU A 131 -4.81 12.96 -7.52
CA GLU A 131 -4.31 14.34 -7.59
C GLU A 131 -2.94 14.46 -6.96
N SER A 132 -2.75 13.82 -5.81
CA SER A 132 -1.47 13.61 -5.13
C SER A 132 -1.52 12.26 -4.43
N TRP A 133 -0.40 11.54 -4.43
CA TRP A 133 -0.28 10.28 -3.70
C TRP A 133 -0.38 10.50 -2.20
N LEU A 134 0.39 11.45 -1.69
CA LEU A 134 0.48 11.72 -0.26
C LEU A 134 -0.85 12.26 0.28
N TYR A 135 -1.56 13.07 -0.52
CA TYR A 135 -2.90 13.53 -0.17
C TYR A 135 -3.92 12.39 -0.09
N THR A 136 -3.93 11.51 -1.09
CA THR A 136 -4.83 10.34 -1.12
C THR A 136 -4.57 9.44 0.09
N LEU A 137 -3.30 9.20 0.41
CA LEU A 137 -2.88 8.42 1.57
C LEU A 137 -3.33 9.10 2.88
N ALA A 138 -3.16 10.43 2.99
CA ALA A 138 -3.57 11.18 4.16
C ALA A 138 -5.08 11.06 4.41
N ILE A 139 -5.91 11.15 3.37
CA ILE A 139 -7.36 10.93 3.50
C ILE A 139 -7.66 9.49 3.98
N HIS A 140 -7.03 8.48 3.40
CA HIS A 140 -7.27 7.07 3.73
C HIS A 140 -6.88 6.76 5.18
N GLU A 141 -5.65 7.08 5.57
CA GLU A 141 -5.14 6.78 6.92
C GLU A 141 -5.81 7.65 7.99
N TYR A 142 -6.03 8.94 7.71
CA TYR A 142 -6.71 9.82 8.66
C TYR A 142 -8.18 9.43 8.87
N THR A 143 -8.83 8.86 7.85
CA THR A 143 -10.14 8.22 8.00
C THR A 143 -10.07 7.12 9.05
N HIS A 144 -9.10 6.19 8.95
CA HIS A 144 -8.89 5.17 9.98
C HIS A 144 -8.67 5.77 11.36
N THR A 145 -7.80 6.77 11.47
CA THR A 145 -7.56 7.46 12.74
C THR A 145 -8.84 7.98 13.36
N LEU A 146 -9.66 8.74 12.61
CA LEU A 146 -10.85 9.37 13.15
C LEU A 146 -11.95 8.37 13.51
N HIS A 147 -12.33 7.47 12.59
CA HIS A 147 -13.46 6.59 12.88
C HIS A 147 -13.10 5.57 13.96
N ILE A 148 -11.84 5.11 14.05
CA ILE A 148 -11.40 4.21 15.12
C ILE A 148 -11.26 4.98 16.44
N ASP A 149 -10.87 6.25 16.42
CA ASP A 149 -10.81 7.08 17.63
C ASP A 149 -12.20 7.39 18.21
N MET A 150 -13.26 7.37 17.40
CA MET A 150 -14.63 7.53 17.90
C MET A 150 -14.91 6.56 19.03
N THR A 151 -15.30 7.10 20.17
CA THR A 151 -15.68 6.31 21.34
C THR A 151 -16.73 7.10 22.11
N ASP A 152 -17.94 6.58 22.19
CA ASP A 152 -19.06 7.16 22.93
C ASP A 152 -19.68 6.10 23.86
N GLY A 153 -20.71 6.42 24.64
CA GLY A 153 -21.43 5.48 25.50
C GLY A 153 -20.56 4.84 26.59
N TRP A 154 -20.75 3.55 26.84
CA TRP A 154 -20.01 2.85 27.88
C TRP A 154 -18.52 2.62 27.54
N PRO A 155 -18.09 2.42 26.27
CA PRO A 155 -16.66 2.41 25.92
C PRO A 155 -15.95 3.72 26.29
N ALA A 156 -16.64 4.87 26.18
CA ALA A 156 -16.06 6.16 26.56
C ALA A 156 -15.79 6.25 28.07
N LEU A 157 -16.68 5.67 28.89
CA LEU A 157 -16.46 5.55 30.33
C LEU A 157 -15.23 4.69 30.64
N VAL A 158 -15.09 3.54 29.99
CA VAL A 158 -13.90 2.68 30.17
C VAL A 158 -12.62 3.39 29.76
N ARG A 159 -12.63 4.04 28.59
CA ARG A 159 -11.49 4.83 28.11
C ARG A 159 -11.14 5.99 29.04
N SER A 160 -12.11 6.59 29.74
CA SER A 160 -11.86 7.64 30.73
C SER A 160 -11.14 7.13 31.98
N ILE A 161 -11.32 5.86 32.35
CA ILE A 161 -10.73 5.24 33.55
C ILE A 161 -9.36 4.63 33.25
N PHE A 162 -9.23 3.94 32.12
CA PHE A 162 -8.05 3.15 31.78
C PHE A 162 -7.18 3.75 30.67
N GLY A 163 -7.61 4.87 30.07
CA GLY A 163 -6.96 5.45 28.89
C GLY A 163 -7.15 4.59 27.64
N ARG A 164 -6.37 4.88 26.59
CA ARG A 164 -6.32 4.05 25.38
C ARG A 164 -5.38 2.87 25.61
N LEU A 165 -5.94 1.70 25.89
CA LEU A 165 -5.22 0.41 25.85
C LEU A 165 -5.15 -0.08 24.39
N GLY A 166 -3.94 -0.16 23.84
CA GLY A 166 -3.73 -0.55 22.44
C GLY A 166 -3.84 -2.05 22.27
N ARG A 167 -4.44 -2.50 21.15
CA ARG A 167 -4.50 -3.93 20.77
C ARG A 167 -3.10 -4.56 20.87
N PRO A 168 -2.82 -5.42 21.86
CA PRO A 168 -1.61 -6.20 21.81
C PRO A 168 -1.81 -7.21 20.69
N GLN A 169 -1.14 -6.99 19.56
CA GLN A 169 -1.20 -7.90 18.41
C GLN A 169 -0.71 -9.33 18.76
N PHE A 170 -0.15 -9.56 19.96
CA PHE A 170 0.55 -10.79 20.34
C PHE A 170 0.35 -11.30 21.78
N THR A 171 -0.63 -10.86 22.57
CA THR A 171 -0.93 -11.56 23.85
C THR A 171 -2.00 -12.62 23.65
N SER A 172 -1.65 -13.87 23.94
CA SER A 172 -2.52 -15.05 23.93
C SER A 172 -3.53 -15.07 25.10
N ILE A 173 -3.97 -13.90 25.57
CA ILE A 173 -5.08 -13.80 26.53
C ILE A 173 -6.38 -13.91 25.71
N PRO A 174 -7.26 -14.88 25.97
CA PRO A 174 -8.53 -15.03 25.25
C PRO A 174 -9.43 -13.82 25.55
N GLY A 175 -9.37 -12.80 24.70
CA GLY A 175 -9.96 -11.50 24.96
C GLY A 175 -11.44 -11.43 24.61
N ILE A 176 -12.30 -12.19 25.29
CA ILE A 176 -13.78 -12.00 25.26
C ILE A 176 -14.16 -10.55 25.65
N LEU A 177 -13.26 -9.83 26.34
CA LEU A 177 -13.47 -8.46 26.81
C LEU A 177 -12.70 -7.41 26.00
N TRP A 178 -11.72 -7.77 25.16
CA TRP A 178 -10.84 -6.80 24.50
C TRP A 178 -11.53 -5.89 23.45
N PRO A 179 -12.41 -6.41 22.56
CA PRO A 179 -13.06 -5.65 21.49
C PRO A 179 -14.01 -4.53 21.92
N ALA A 180 -14.14 -4.35 23.23
CA ALA A 180 -15.17 -3.57 23.85
C ALA A 180 -14.56 -2.45 24.73
N LEU A 181 -13.28 -2.57 25.11
CA LEU A 181 -12.70 -1.73 26.16
C LEU A 181 -12.09 -0.42 25.65
N THR A 182 -11.77 -0.24 24.36
CA THR A 182 -11.02 0.96 23.94
C THR A 182 -11.34 1.57 22.58
N SER A 183 -11.81 0.81 21.59
CA SER A 183 -12.20 1.34 20.29
C SER A 183 -13.15 0.39 19.55
N PRO A 184 -14.48 0.61 19.62
CA PRO A 184 -15.45 -0.28 18.98
C PRO A 184 -15.26 -0.38 17.47
N ASN A 185 -14.94 0.75 16.81
CA ASN A 185 -14.74 0.79 15.36
C ASN A 185 -13.46 0.07 14.90
N GLY A 186 -12.45 -0.05 15.76
CA GLY A 186 -11.26 -0.86 15.46
C GLY A 186 -11.54 -2.36 15.29
N ASP A 187 -12.68 -2.84 15.80
CA ASP A 187 -13.15 -4.23 15.70
C ASP A 187 -14.17 -4.47 14.59
N LEU A 188 -14.43 -3.47 13.74
CA LEU A 188 -15.26 -3.68 12.56
C LEU A 188 -14.66 -4.77 11.66
N PRO A 189 -15.48 -5.58 10.97
CA PRO A 189 -14.95 -6.50 9.97
C PRO A 189 -14.13 -5.74 8.94
N VAL A 190 -12.98 -6.30 8.55
CA VAL A 190 -11.97 -5.64 7.70
C VAL A 190 -12.58 -5.10 6.40
N THR A 191 -13.58 -5.79 5.84
CA THR A 191 -14.33 -5.30 4.66
C THR A 191 -14.96 -3.92 4.92
N LEU A 192 -15.56 -3.67 6.08
CA LEU A 192 -16.15 -2.38 6.41
C LEU A 192 -15.08 -1.37 6.84
N LEU A 193 -14.07 -1.81 7.59
CA LEU A 193 -12.95 -0.98 8.05
C LEU A 193 -12.20 -0.33 6.88
N GLU A 194 -11.71 -1.15 5.95
CA GLU A 194 -10.94 -0.72 4.77
C GLU A 194 -11.86 -0.14 3.69
N GLY A 195 -13.04 -0.74 3.52
CA GLY A 195 -14.02 -0.27 2.55
C GLY A 195 -14.52 1.14 2.82
N PHE A 196 -14.72 1.49 4.10
CA PHE A 196 -15.09 2.85 4.49
C PHE A 196 -13.97 3.85 4.19
N ALA A 197 -12.71 3.51 4.49
CA ALA A 197 -11.57 4.37 4.18
C ALA A 197 -11.39 4.57 2.66
N VAL A 198 -11.53 3.53 1.84
CA VAL A 198 -11.50 3.65 0.36
C VAL A 198 -12.66 4.49 -0.18
N TYR A 199 -13.84 4.35 0.42
CA TYR A 199 -14.99 5.16 0.07
C TYR A 199 -14.73 6.64 0.39
N MET A 200 -14.25 6.95 1.60
CA MET A 200 -13.89 8.30 2.03
C MET A 200 -12.78 8.90 1.18
N GLU A 201 -11.77 8.12 0.82
CA GLU A 201 -10.75 8.48 -0.20
C GLU A 201 -11.45 8.96 -1.48
N THR A 202 -12.26 8.10 -2.10
CA THR A 202 -12.86 8.38 -3.40
C THR A 202 -13.71 9.64 -3.45
N ILE A 203 -14.47 9.93 -2.39
CA ILE A 203 -15.37 11.09 -2.36
C ILE A 203 -14.65 12.40 -2.01
N ASN A 204 -13.46 12.32 -1.42
CA ASN A 204 -12.68 13.49 -1.03
C ASN A 204 -11.53 13.82 -1.99
N THR A 205 -11.33 13.00 -3.01
CA THR A 205 -10.36 13.19 -4.10
C THR A 205 -11.03 13.17 -5.48
N GLU A 206 -10.44 13.85 -6.46
CA GLU A 206 -10.89 13.91 -7.86
C GLU A 206 -10.93 12.51 -8.47
N GLY A 207 -9.94 11.67 -8.15
CA GLY A 207 -10.01 10.25 -8.41
C GLY A 207 -9.54 9.42 -7.22
N GLY A 208 -10.14 8.26 -7.06
CA GLY A 208 -9.89 7.32 -5.98
C GLY A 208 -10.20 5.93 -6.48
N ARG A 209 -9.94 4.92 -5.66
CA ARG A 209 -9.96 3.53 -6.14
C ARG A 209 -11.32 3.05 -6.67
N LEU A 210 -12.44 3.58 -6.18
CA LEU A 210 -13.77 3.25 -6.74
C LEU A 210 -14.02 3.83 -8.15
N LYS A 211 -13.23 4.82 -8.58
CA LYS A 211 -13.27 5.38 -9.95
C LYS A 211 -12.26 4.70 -10.87
N ASP A 212 -11.55 3.66 -10.42
CA ASP A 212 -10.59 2.92 -11.23
C ASP A 212 -11.27 1.88 -12.13
N SER A 213 -11.10 2.05 -13.45
CA SER A 213 -11.62 1.13 -14.46
C SER A 213 -11.16 -0.33 -14.28
N LEU A 214 -9.98 -0.55 -13.72
CA LEU A 214 -9.46 -1.88 -13.44
C LEU A 214 -10.15 -2.52 -12.24
N TRP A 215 -10.44 -1.74 -11.20
CA TRP A 215 -11.23 -2.22 -10.06
C TRP A 215 -12.62 -2.63 -10.51
N GLU A 216 -13.25 -1.79 -11.33
CA GLU A 216 -14.55 -2.09 -11.92
C GLU A 216 -14.50 -3.35 -12.80
N MET A 217 -13.41 -3.54 -13.55
CA MET A 217 -13.18 -4.76 -14.33
C MET A 217 -13.06 -6.01 -13.44
N PHE A 218 -12.28 -5.96 -12.36
CA PHE A 218 -12.12 -7.12 -11.47
C PHE A 218 -13.42 -7.49 -10.76
N MET A 219 -14.16 -6.50 -10.26
CA MET A 219 -15.49 -6.75 -9.69
C MET A 219 -16.42 -7.36 -10.75
N ARG A 220 -16.52 -6.77 -11.94
CA ARG A 220 -17.32 -7.34 -13.03
C ARG A 220 -16.91 -8.78 -13.36
N ALA A 221 -15.62 -9.06 -13.42
CA ALA A 221 -15.11 -10.40 -13.73
C ALA A 221 -15.57 -11.45 -12.71
N ASP A 222 -15.53 -11.14 -11.42
CA ASP A 222 -16.01 -12.03 -10.35
C ASP A 222 -17.50 -12.35 -10.49
N PHE A 223 -18.32 -11.33 -10.75
CA PHE A 223 -19.76 -11.49 -10.89
C PHE A 223 -20.15 -12.27 -12.16
N VAL A 224 -19.51 -11.96 -13.30
CA VAL A 224 -19.73 -12.67 -14.57
C VAL A 224 -19.26 -14.12 -14.49
N GLN A 225 -18.15 -14.39 -13.82
CA GLN A 225 -17.62 -15.74 -13.62
C GLN A 225 -18.33 -16.52 -12.50
N LYS A 226 -19.31 -15.91 -11.82
CA LYS A 226 -20.01 -16.49 -10.66
C LYS A 226 -19.06 -16.90 -9.53
N LYS A 227 -17.96 -16.15 -9.35
CA LYS A 227 -16.95 -16.33 -8.30
C LYS A 227 -17.16 -15.40 -7.09
N ILE A 228 -18.35 -14.82 -7.00
CA ILE A 228 -18.77 -13.83 -6.00
C ILE A 228 -18.39 -14.29 -4.59
N MET A 229 -17.71 -13.42 -3.85
CA MET A 229 -17.37 -13.69 -2.45
C MET A 229 -18.56 -13.50 -1.53
N THR A 230 -18.71 -14.40 -0.56
CA THR A 230 -19.58 -14.13 0.59
C THR A 230 -18.99 -13.02 1.46
N ARG A 231 -19.79 -12.42 2.34
CA ARG A 231 -19.33 -11.41 3.32
C ARG A 231 -18.11 -11.89 4.13
N ASP A 232 -18.14 -13.14 4.59
CA ASP A 232 -17.05 -13.70 5.38
C ASP A 232 -15.80 -13.92 4.50
N GLN A 233 -16.02 -14.28 3.23
CA GLN A 233 -14.96 -14.42 2.23
C GLN A 233 -14.44 -13.09 1.68
N SER A 234 -15.14 -11.98 1.82
CA SER A 234 -14.57 -10.67 1.47
C SER A 234 -13.70 -10.13 2.59
N SER A 235 -13.93 -10.55 3.84
CA SER A 235 -13.21 -10.05 5.02
C SER A 235 -11.88 -10.73 5.31
N GLY A 236 -11.56 -11.83 4.61
CA GLY A 236 -10.33 -12.59 4.82
C GLY A 236 -9.18 -12.17 3.90
N ILE A 237 -7.95 -12.47 4.36
CA ILE A 237 -6.73 -12.30 3.57
C ILE A 237 -6.54 -13.54 2.68
N TYR A 238 -7.21 -13.55 1.53
CA TYR A 238 -7.16 -14.66 0.58
C TYR A 238 -5.98 -14.57 -0.39
N SER A 239 -5.59 -15.71 -0.97
CA SER A 239 -4.58 -15.76 -2.03
C SER A 239 -5.11 -15.15 -3.33
N TYR A 240 -4.22 -14.52 -4.10
CA TYR A 240 -4.46 -14.03 -5.48
C TYR A 240 -5.04 -15.10 -6.42
N SER A 241 -4.94 -16.39 -6.05
CA SER A 241 -5.50 -17.51 -6.81
C SER A 241 -7.03 -17.49 -6.90
N ARG A 242 -7.73 -16.88 -5.92
CA ARG A 242 -9.19 -16.76 -5.94
C ARG A 242 -9.67 -15.44 -6.53
N PHE A 243 -8.93 -14.36 -6.30
CA PHE A 243 -9.28 -13.01 -6.75
C PHE A 243 -8.03 -12.28 -7.22
N THR A 244 -8.06 -11.86 -8.49
CA THR A 244 -6.91 -11.24 -9.15
C THR A 244 -6.80 -9.74 -8.85
N GLY A 245 -7.81 -9.14 -8.22
CA GLY A 245 -7.85 -7.71 -7.92
C GLY A 245 -7.05 -7.29 -6.68
N GLY A 246 -6.32 -8.21 -6.06
CA GLY A 246 -5.56 -7.92 -4.84
C GLY A 246 -6.32 -8.31 -3.58
N ALA A 247 -6.33 -7.44 -2.58
CA ALA A 247 -7.05 -7.67 -1.33
C ALA A 247 -8.58 -7.46 -1.50
N PRO A 248 -9.41 -8.51 -1.40
CA PRO A 248 -10.84 -8.41 -1.69
C PRO A 248 -11.59 -7.52 -0.69
N PHE A 249 -11.08 -7.39 0.55
CA PHE A 249 -11.69 -6.55 1.58
C PHE A 249 -11.69 -5.06 1.19
N TYR A 250 -10.69 -4.59 0.44
CA TYR A 250 -10.70 -3.24 -0.10
C TYR A 250 -11.80 -3.07 -1.15
N MET A 251 -11.83 -3.97 -2.15
CA MET A 251 -12.74 -3.83 -3.29
C MET A 251 -14.19 -4.09 -2.89
N TYR A 252 -14.52 -5.28 -2.40
CA TYR A 252 -15.89 -5.59 -1.97
C TYR A 252 -16.36 -4.63 -0.88
N GLY A 253 -15.46 -4.21 0.02
CA GLY A 253 -15.75 -3.23 1.06
C GLY A 253 -16.12 -1.87 0.50
N ALA A 254 -15.29 -1.32 -0.38
CA ALA A 254 -15.53 -0.02 -0.97
C ALA A 254 -16.83 0.00 -1.79
N TYR A 255 -17.06 -1.02 -2.62
CA TYR A 255 -18.29 -1.12 -3.42
C TYR A 255 -19.53 -1.37 -2.56
N PHE A 256 -19.39 -2.04 -1.41
CA PHE A 256 -20.47 -2.18 -0.44
C PHE A 256 -20.80 -0.85 0.25
N CYS A 257 -19.79 -0.08 0.66
CA CYS A 257 -19.96 1.27 1.20
C CYS A 257 -20.60 2.20 0.16
N ASP A 258 -20.12 2.18 -1.08
CA ASP A 258 -20.72 2.90 -2.21
C ASP A 258 -22.19 2.53 -2.43
N TYR A 259 -22.52 1.23 -2.39
CA TYR A 259 -23.91 0.77 -2.46
C TYR A 259 -24.77 1.35 -1.32
N ILE A 260 -24.27 1.34 -0.08
CA ILE A 260 -24.98 1.94 1.06
C ILE A 260 -25.20 3.43 0.82
N ALA A 261 -24.17 4.15 0.40
CA ALA A 261 -24.24 5.59 0.14
C ALA A 261 -25.25 5.94 -0.97
N ARG A 262 -25.25 5.20 -2.09
CA ARG A 262 -26.19 5.40 -3.19
C ARG A 262 -27.63 5.03 -2.84
N THR A 263 -27.83 4.03 -1.99
CA THR A 263 -29.15 3.46 -1.68
C THR A 263 -29.82 4.14 -0.48
N TYR A 264 -29.05 4.41 0.57
CA TYR A 264 -29.55 4.93 1.85
C TYR A 264 -29.10 6.37 2.12
N GLY A 265 -28.16 6.89 1.33
CA GLY A 265 -27.54 8.21 1.50
C GLY A 265 -26.19 8.13 2.20
N GLN A 266 -25.24 8.95 1.77
CA GLN A 266 -23.87 8.98 2.28
C GLN A 266 -23.78 9.14 3.81
N LYS A 267 -24.60 10.02 4.39
CA LYS A 267 -24.63 10.25 5.86
C LYS A 267 -24.90 8.98 6.66
N LYS A 268 -25.57 7.98 6.08
CA LYS A 268 -25.85 6.71 6.76
C LYS A 268 -24.59 5.89 7.04
N LEU A 269 -23.54 6.02 6.24
CA LEU A 269 -22.25 5.40 6.57
C LEU A 269 -21.65 6.02 7.83
N TYR A 270 -21.75 7.34 7.99
CA TYR A 270 -21.22 8.05 9.15
C TYR A 270 -22.03 7.70 10.40
N GLU A 271 -23.35 7.63 10.27
CA GLU A 271 -24.24 7.16 11.33
C GLU A 271 -23.91 5.73 11.79
N ILE A 272 -23.50 4.83 10.87
CA ILE A 272 -23.04 3.47 11.24
C ILE A 272 -21.78 3.55 12.11
N MET A 273 -20.79 4.38 11.73
CA MET A 273 -19.55 4.53 12.51
C MET A 273 -19.82 5.13 13.90
N HIS A 274 -20.69 6.14 13.98
CA HIS A 274 -21.11 6.75 15.24
C HIS A 274 -21.91 5.82 16.12
N GLU A 275 -22.80 5.03 15.53
CA GLU A 275 -23.64 4.13 16.33
C GLU A 275 -22.84 2.92 16.82
N ASN A 276 -21.90 2.42 16.02
CA ASN A 276 -21.01 1.36 16.45
C ASN A 276 -20.03 1.81 17.55
N SER A 277 -19.59 3.07 17.53
CA SER A 277 -18.69 3.65 18.55
C SER A 277 -19.28 3.72 19.97
N LYS A 278 -20.60 3.54 20.12
CA LYS A 278 -21.31 3.52 21.42
C LYS A 278 -21.32 2.15 22.09
N GLY A 279 -20.90 1.11 21.40
CA GLY A 279 -21.11 -0.28 21.80
C GLY A 279 -19.93 -1.18 21.49
N SER A 280 -20.20 -2.31 20.84
CA SER A 280 -19.17 -3.25 20.38
C SER A 280 -19.53 -3.74 19.00
N SER A 281 -18.51 -3.93 18.15
CA SER A 281 -18.67 -4.48 16.80
C SER A 281 -19.30 -5.88 16.74
N TRP A 282 -19.45 -6.56 17.88
CA TRP A 282 -20.20 -7.82 17.97
C TRP A 282 -21.69 -7.64 17.66
N PHE A 283 -22.23 -6.45 17.93
CA PHE A 283 -23.63 -6.08 17.70
C PHE A 283 -23.81 -5.27 16.41
N ILE A 284 -22.88 -5.36 15.47
CA ILE A 284 -22.95 -4.60 14.21
C ILE A 284 -24.23 -4.86 13.40
N ASN A 285 -24.86 -6.03 13.56
CA ASN A 285 -26.18 -6.29 12.98
C ASN A 285 -27.26 -5.37 13.54
N ASP A 286 -27.24 -5.12 14.85
CA ASP A 286 -28.21 -4.25 15.53
C ASP A 286 -27.97 -2.79 15.13
N VAL A 287 -26.71 -2.38 14.98
CA VAL A 287 -26.33 -1.08 14.40
C VAL A 287 -26.94 -0.91 13.01
N PHE A 288 -26.77 -1.89 12.12
CA PHE A 288 -27.35 -1.87 10.78
C PHE A 288 -28.89 -1.83 10.82
N VAL A 289 -29.53 -2.61 11.69
CA VAL A 289 -31.00 -2.56 11.86
C VAL A 289 -31.44 -1.18 12.33
N LYS A 290 -30.72 -0.57 13.28
CA LYS A 290 -31.04 0.76 13.82
C LYS A 290 -30.87 1.86 12.79
N VAL A 291 -29.78 1.84 12.02
CA VAL A 291 -29.42 2.93 11.09
C VAL A 291 -30.11 2.78 9.73
N LEU A 292 -30.19 1.55 9.20
CA LEU A 292 -30.68 1.24 7.85
C LEU A 292 -32.03 0.50 7.84
N GLY A 293 -32.57 0.12 9.00
CA GLY A 293 -33.81 -0.66 9.09
C GLY A 293 -33.65 -2.15 8.71
N LYS A 294 -32.43 -2.61 8.42
CA LYS A 294 -32.13 -3.98 7.95
C LYS A 294 -30.80 -4.46 8.52
N SER A 295 -30.71 -5.75 8.84
CA SER A 295 -29.45 -6.34 9.30
C SER A 295 -28.39 -6.33 8.19
N TRP A 296 -27.11 -6.35 8.58
CA TRP A 296 -26.01 -6.40 7.60
C TRP A 296 -26.16 -7.56 6.60
N PRO A 297 -26.43 -8.82 6.99
CA PRO A 297 -26.66 -9.89 6.02
C PRO A 297 -27.70 -9.57 4.94
N LYS A 298 -28.77 -8.85 5.30
CA LYS A 298 -29.81 -8.44 4.36
C LYS A 298 -29.32 -7.34 3.41
N VAL A 299 -28.67 -6.30 3.95
CA VAL A 299 -28.10 -5.22 3.13
C VAL A 299 -27.02 -5.74 2.19
N TRP A 300 -26.19 -6.68 2.65
CA TRP A 300 -25.19 -7.37 1.84
C TRP A 300 -25.83 -8.17 0.70
N ALA A 301 -26.89 -8.93 0.98
CA ALA A 301 -27.60 -9.69 -0.05
C ALA A 301 -28.19 -8.78 -1.14
N GLU A 302 -28.72 -7.61 -0.75
CA GLU A 302 -29.24 -6.61 -1.69
C GLU A 302 -28.13 -5.97 -2.53
N PHE A 303 -26.98 -5.64 -1.92
CA PHE A 303 -25.78 -5.22 -2.64
C PHE A 303 -25.36 -6.23 -3.72
N ILE A 304 -25.29 -7.51 -3.35
CA ILE A 304 -24.93 -8.58 -4.29
C ILE A 304 -25.96 -8.71 -5.41
N ALA A 305 -27.25 -8.53 -5.12
CA ALA A 305 -28.31 -8.57 -6.13
C ALA A 305 -28.20 -7.40 -7.12
N GLU A 306 -28.01 -6.17 -6.62
CA GLU A 306 -27.78 -4.97 -7.46
C GLU A 306 -26.54 -5.14 -8.34
N ALA A 307 -25.41 -5.51 -7.74
CA ALA A 307 -24.16 -5.68 -8.46
C ALA A 307 -24.26 -6.78 -9.53
N LYS A 308 -25.02 -7.86 -9.30
CA LYS A 308 -25.29 -8.90 -10.33
C LYS A 308 -26.00 -8.32 -11.54
N GLU A 309 -27.04 -7.51 -11.32
CA GLU A 309 -27.79 -6.88 -12.41
C GLU A 309 -26.92 -5.89 -13.18
N ARG A 310 -26.26 -4.97 -12.46
CA ARG A 310 -25.36 -3.97 -13.04
C ARG A 310 -24.26 -4.60 -13.88
N TYR A 311 -23.57 -5.62 -13.35
CA TYR A 311 -22.47 -6.26 -14.05
C TYR A 311 -22.92 -7.18 -15.20
N ALA A 312 -24.14 -7.73 -15.15
CA ALA A 312 -24.73 -8.42 -16.29
C ALA A 312 -24.95 -7.44 -17.46
N GLN A 313 -25.56 -6.29 -17.19
CA GLN A 313 -25.79 -5.25 -18.22
C GLN A 313 -24.47 -4.75 -18.83
N GLN A 314 -23.46 -4.44 -18.01
CA GLN A 314 -22.14 -4.06 -18.51
C GLN A 314 -21.49 -5.17 -19.35
N ALA A 315 -21.61 -6.44 -18.94
CA ALA A 315 -21.04 -7.56 -19.67
C ALA A 315 -21.70 -7.74 -21.04
N ASP A 316 -23.02 -7.54 -21.14
CA ASP A 316 -23.75 -7.64 -22.41
C ASP A 316 -23.36 -6.50 -23.37
N GLN A 317 -23.20 -5.29 -22.84
CA GLN A 317 -22.66 -4.16 -23.62
C GLN A 317 -21.25 -4.44 -24.14
N ILE A 318 -20.35 -4.96 -23.31
CA ILE A 318 -18.98 -5.29 -23.72
C ILE A 318 -18.97 -6.41 -24.78
N LYS A 319 -19.80 -7.44 -24.61
CA LYS A 319 -19.91 -8.55 -25.59
C LYS A 319 -20.55 -8.15 -26.91
N SER A 320 -21.28 -7.03 -26.96
CA SER A 320 -21.81 -6.49 -28.21
C SER A 320 -20.72 -5.93 -29.13
N GLN A 321 -19.51 -5.71 -28.60
CA GLN A 321 -18.36 -5.24 -29.35
C GLN A 321 -17.41 -6.41 -29.68
N PRO A 322 -16.62 -6.33 -30.77
CA PRO A 322 -15.60 -7.32 -31.06
C PRO A 322 -14.61 -7.45 -29.90
N LEU A 323 -14.46 -8.67 -29.37
CA LEU A 323 -13.50 -8.96 -28.31
C LEU A 323 -12.15 -9.36 -28.91
N THR A 324 -11.08 -8.84 -28.34
CA THR A 324 -9.72 -9.31 -28.64
C THR A 324 -9.59 -10.77 -28.24
N THR A 325 -9.24 -11.65 -29.19
CA THR A 325 -9.01 -13.06 -28.89
C THR A 325 -7.68 -13.19 -28.14
N MET A 326 -7.69 -13.93 -27.04
CA MET A 326 -6.52 -14.13 -26.18
C MET A 326 -6.10 -15.60 -26.19
N GLU A 327 -4.82 -15.86 -26.41
CA GLU A 327 -4.23 -17.18 -26.23
C GLU A 327 -3.50 -17.25 -24.88
N ARG A 328 -3.83 -18.26 -24.06
CA ARG A 328 -3.16 -18.48 -22.79
C ARG A 328 -1.88 -19.29 -22.98
N ILE A 329 -0.75 -18.64 -22.87
CA ILE A 329 0.59 -19.23 -23.08
C ILE A 329 1.23 -19.88 -21.83
N THR A 330 0.67 -19.67 -20.63
CA THR A 330 1.13 -20.34 -19.40
C THR A 330 -0.02 -20.60 -18.42
N ARG A 331 0.09 -21.71 -17.68
CA ARG A 331 -0.81 -22.07 -16.57
C ARG A 331 -0.12 -22.09 -15.20
N THR A 332 1.16 -21.76 -15.14
CA THR A 332 1.96 -21.85 -13.91
C THR A 332 2.02 -20.49 -13.17
N GLY A 333 2.14 -20.55 -11.84
CA GLY A 333 2.25 -19.39 -10.96
C GLY A 333 0.90 -18.81 -10.52
N GLU A 334 0.81 -18.36 -9.26
CA GLU A 334 -0.35 -17.60 -8.76
C GLU A 334 -0.30 -16.16 -9.28
N LEU A 335 0.91 -15.61 -9.42
CA LEU A 335 1.18 -14.31 -10.01
C LEU A 335 2.17 -14.49 -11.16
N ALA A 336 1.81 -13.99 -12.34
CA ALA A 336 2.68 -13.88 -13.51
C ALA A 336 2.53 -12.48 -14.10
N THR A 337 3.58 -11.68 -14.04
CA THR A 337 3.52 -10.24 -14.37
C THR A 337 4.70 -9.79 -15.22
N SER A 338 4.52 -8.63 -15.84
CA SER A 338 5.58 -7.88 -16.54
C SER A 338 6.32 -8.71 -17.61
N PRO A 339 5.60 -9.38 -18.53
CA PRO A 339 6.23 -10.16 -19.59
C PRO A 339 6.95 -9.24 -20.59
N VAL A 340 8.13 -9.68 -21.05
CA VAL A 340 8.92 -9.02 -22.10
C VAL A 340 9.50 -10.05 -23.05
N TYR A 341 9.34 -9.80 -24.36
CA TYR A 341 9.93 -10.64 -25.41
C TYR A 341 11.43 -10.41 -25.51
N SER A 342 12.17 -11.48 -25.84
CA SER A 342 13.55 -11.36 -26.30
C SER A 342 13.61 -10.60 -27.64
N PRO A 343 14.77 -10.02 -28.02
CA PRO A 343 14.89 -9.23 -29.25
C PRO A 343 14.55 -10.02 -30.53
N ASP A 344 14.83 -11.32 -30.54
CA ASP A 344 14.51 -12.24 -31.64
C ASP A 344 13.07 -12.78 -31.58
N GLY A 345 12.30 -12.43 -30.55
CA GLY A 345 10.93 -12.89 -30.32
C GLY A 345 10.79 -14.37 -29.95
N SER A 346 11.90 -15.10 -29.76
CA SER A 346 11.86 -16.55 -29.50
C SER A 346 11.53 -16.90 -28.06
N GLN A 347 11.73 -15.96 -27.13
CA GLN A 347 11.58 -16.15 -25.69
C GLN A 347 10.79 -15.02 -25.03
N ILE A 348 10.24 -15.30 -23.85
CA ILE A 348 9.57 -14.35 -22.97
C ILE A 348 10.18 -14.46 -21.58
N ALA A 349 10.69 -13.34 -21.06
CA ALA A 349 11.02 -13.18 -19.65
C ALA A 349 9.82 -12.60 -18.90
N TYR A 350 9.54 -13.08 -17.70
CA TYR A 350 8.44 -12.57 -16.87
C TYR A 350 8.71 -12.88 -15.40
N ALA A 351 8.15 -12.05 -14.52
CA ALA A 351 8.18 -12.28 -13.08
C ALA A 351 7.09 -13.28 -12.70
N GLN A 352 7.44 -14.26 -11.87
CA GLN A 352 6.47 -15.23 -11.35
C GLN A 352 6.70 -15.52 -9.87
N GLY A 353 5.61 -15.61 -9.11
CA GLY A 353 5.64 -15.99 -7.70
C GLY A 353 4.30 -16.55 -7.20
N GLY A 354 4.25 -16.89 -5.92
CA GLY A 354 3.05 -17.33 -5.22
C GLY A 354 3.37 -18.10 -3.94
N ARG A 355 2.33 -18.54 -3.21
CA ARG A 355 2.48 -19.30 -1.96
C ARG A 355 3.23 -20.62 -2.13
N HIS A 356 3.18 -21.19 -3.33
CA HIS A 356 3.77 -22.49 -3.66
C HIS A 356 5.04 -22.38 -4.51
N ARG A 357 5.51 -21.16 -4.80
CA ARG A 357 6.67 -20.95 -5.65
C ARG A 357 7.39 -19.66 -5.31
N GLU A 358 8.69 -19.79 -5.04
CA GLU A 358 9.56 -18.65 -4.82
C GLU A 358 9.46 -17.64 -5.96
N PRO A 359 9.28 -16.35 -5.63
CA PRO A 359 9.36 -15.24 -6.57
C PRO A 359 10.67 -15.26 -7.36
N ALA A 360 10.57 -15.33 -8.68
CA ALA A 360 11.71 -15.40 -9.59
C ALA A 360 11.37 -14.81 -10.96
N ILE A 361 12.39 -14.33 -11.66
CA ILE A 361 12.28 -14.10 -13.10
C ILE A 361 12.50 -15.43 -13.82
N ARG A 362 11.61 -15.68 -14.77
CA ARG A 362 11.58 -16.91 -15.55
C ARG A 362 11.62 -16.58 -17.02
N VAL A 363 12.30 -17.44 -17.76
CA VAL A 363 12.34 -17.38 -19.21
C VAL A 363 11.63 -18.63 -19.75
N MET A 364 10.79 -18.42 -20.75
CA MET A 364 10.12 -19.48 -21.49
C MET A 364 10.19 -19.18 -22.99
N ARG A 365 9.92 -20.18 -23.83
CA ARG A 365 9.71 -19.96 -25.26
C ARG A 365 8.44 -19.14 -25.51
N ALA A 366 8.46 -18.29 -26.53
CA ALA A 366 7.33 -17.46 -26.93
C ALA A 366 6.10 -18.29 -27.38
N ASP A 367 6.32 -19.51 -27.89
CA ASP A 367 5.25 -20.43 -28.28
C ASP A 367 4.54 -21.13 -27.11
N GLY A 368 4.98 -20.91 -25.86
CA GLY A 368 4.42 -21.51 -24.66
C GLY A 368 4.65 -23.02 -24.52
N LYS A 369 5.41 -23.67 -25.42
CA LYS A 369 5.56 -25.13 -25.50
C LYS A 369 6.72 -25.71 -24.69
N PHE A 370 7.53 -24.89 -24.00
CA PHE A 370 8.75 -25.35 -23.32
C PHE A 370 8.84 -24.99 -21.84
N ASN A 371 9.59 -25.83 -21.12
CA ASN A 371 9.80 -25.78 -19.68
C ASN A 371 10.30 -24.42 -19.18
N HIS A 372 9.75 -24.01 -18.05
CA HIS A 372 10.02 -22.75 -17.37
C HIS A 372 11.41 -22.79 -16.71
N THR A 373 12.42 -22.16 -17.31
CA THR A 373 13.74 -22.05 -16.68
C THR A 373 13.73 -20.87 -15.72
N ALA A 374 13.90 -21.14 -14.41
CA ALA A 374 14.24 -20.09 -13.46
C ALA A 374 15.64 -19.55 -13.82
N ILE A 375 15.74 -18.26 -14.10
CA ILE A 375 17.04 -17.64 -14.35
C ILE A 375 17.59 -16.96 -13.09
N THR A 376 16.76 -16.71 -12.09
CA THR A 376 17.15 -16.13 -10.80
C THR A 376 16.64 -17.00 -9.64
N THR A 377 17.33 -17.01 -8.49
CA THR A 377 16.90 -17.76 -7.30
C THR A 377 16.23 -16.92 -6.20
N ASP A 378 16.19 -15.59 -6.29
CA ASP A 378 15.78 -14.78 -5.12
C ASP A 378 15.14 -13.42 -5.49
N VAL A 379 14.09 -13.38 -6.31
CA VAL A 379 13.55 -12.08 -6.78
C VAL A 379 12.30 -11.68 -6.01
N VAL A 380 12.48 -10.81 -5.03
CA VAL A 380 11.38 -10.01 -4.47
C VAL A 380 10.63 -9.31 -5.60
N PHE A 381 9.29 -9.44 -5.59
CA PHE A 381 8.36 -9.02 -6.63
C PHE A 381 8.71 -7.68 -7.29
N THR A 382 9.18 -7.71 -8.55
CA THR A 382 9.38 -6.48 -9.31
C THR A 382 8.25 -6.27 -10.30
N ARG A 383 7.47 -5.22 -10.04
CA ARG A 383 6.28 -4.90 -10.82
C ARG A 383 6.64 -4.12 -12.09
N GLU A 384 7.74 -3.37 -12.10
CA GLU A 384 8.16 -2.56 -13.27
C GLU A 384 9.01 -3.31 -14.31
N GLY A 385 9.15 -4.63 -14.15
CA GLY A 385 9.64 -5.55 -15.19
C GLY A 385 11.15 -5.61 -15.39
N SER A 386 11.54 -6.35 -16.42
CA SER A 386 12.91 -6.58 -16.87
C SER A 386 13.09 -6.10 -18.32
N SER A 387 14.34 -6.03 -18.80
CA SER A 387 14.65 -5.74 -20.20
C SER A 387 15.79 -6.63 -20.69
N TRP A 388 15.64 -7.14 -21.91
CA TRP A 388 16.69 -7.88 -22.59
C TRP A 388 17.75 -6.93 -23.16
N SER A 389 19.01 -7.35 -23.16
CA SER A 389 20.04 -6.75 -24.01
C SER A 389 19.68 -6.96 -25.49
N PRO A 390 20.10 -6.08 -26.42
CA PRO A 390 19.75 -6.20 -27.84
C PRO A 390 20.26 -7.49 -28.51
N ASP A 391 21.33 -8.09 -27.98
CA ASP A 391 21.87 -9.37 -28.43
C ASP A 391 21.15 -10.59 -27.83
N GLY A 392 20.20 -10.38 -26.91
CA GLY A 392 19.43 -11.42 -26.25
C GLY A 392 20.18 -12.26 -25.22
N LYS A 393 21.43 -11.90 -24.88
CA LYS A 393 22.28 -12.69 -23.96
C LYS A 393 22.16 -12.31 -22.50
N GLN A 394 21.64 -11.13 -22.21
CA GLN A 394 21.57 -10.59 -20.87
C GLN A 394 20.18 -10.05 -20.55
N LEU A 395 19.83 -10.06 -19.27
CA LEU A 395 18.58 -9.51 -18.77
C LEU A 395 18.89 -8.57 -17.60
N VAL A 396 18.46 -7.31 -17.71
CA VAL A 396 18.47 -6.37 -16.58
C VAL A 396 17.09 -6.36 -15.92
N TYR A 397 17.06 -6.31 -14.60
CA TYR A 397 15.84 -6.24 -13.81
C TYR A 397 16.08 -5.51 -12.51
N SER A 398 15.00 -4.98 -11.95
CA SER A 398 14.98 -4.53 -10.57
C SER A 398 14.83 -5.73 -9.63
N ARG A 399 15.39 -5.67 -8.43
CA ARG A 399 15.21 -6.64 -7.33
C ARG A 399 15.29 -5.89 -6.00
N SER A 400 14.44 -6.26 -5.04
CA SER A 400 14.54 -5.73 -3.68
C SER A 400 15.61 -6.48 -2.88
N ASP A 401 16.46 -5.72 -2.20
CA ASP A 401 17.55 -6.22 -1.36
C ASP A 401 17.82 -5.27 -0.19
N TYR A 402 18.59 -5.73 0.79
CA TYR A 402 18.99 -4.93 1.94
C TYR A 402 20.13 -3.98 1.60
N VAL A 403 19.99 -2.73 2.02
CA VAL A 403 21.05 -1.70 2.01
C VAL A 403 21.06 -1.03 3.38
N GLY A 404 22.02 -1.43 4.21
CA GLY A 404 22.01 -1.07 5.63
C GLY A 404 20.75 -1.61 6.33
N GLU A 405 20.00 -0.72 6.98
CA GLU A 405 18.74 -1.05 7.66
C GLU A 405 17.50 -0.92 6.74
N LYS A 406 17.70 -0.58 5.45
CA LYS A 406 16.62 -0.35 4.48
C LYS A 406 16.46 -1.53 3.52
N THR A 407 15.24 -1.76 3.05
CA THR A 407 14.90 -2.74 2.01
C THR A 407 14.52 -2.00 0.72
N VAL A 408 15.46 -1.86 -0.21
CA VAL A 408 15.31 -1.02 -1.41
C VAL A 408 15.42 -1.84 -2.68
N ASN A 409 14.94 -1.31 -3.79
CA ASN A 409 15.10 -1.91 -5.10
C ASN A 409 16.39 -1.44 -5.77
N ASP A 410 17.13 -2.35 -6.38
CA ASP A 410 18.29 -2.02 -7.19
C ASP A 410 18.31 -2.85 -8.48
N LEU A 411 19.11 -2.43 -9.44
CA LEU A 411 19.26 -3.13 -10.71
C LEU A 411 20.27 -4.25 -10.61
N TYR A 412 19.92 -5.37 -11.22
CA TYR A 412 20.75 -6.56 -11.37
C TYR A 412 20.78 -6.93 -12.85
N LEU A 413 21.93 -7.43 -13.29
CA LEU A 413 22.13 -7.98 -14.62
C LEU A 413 22.41 -9.47 -14.50
N PHE A 414 21.64 -10.24 -15.26
CA PHE A 414 21.83 -11.67 -15.39
C PHE A 414 22.32 -12.00 -16.79
N ASP A 415 23.40 -12.76 -16.87
CA ASP A 415 23.97 -13.28 -18.10
C ASP A 415 23.49 -14.72 -18.33
N LEU A 416 22.81 -14.97 -19.45
CA LEU A 416 22.15 -16.26 -19.72
C LEU A 416 23.15 -17.37 -20.02
N ASP A 417 24.27 -17.06 -20.67
CA ASP A 417 25.29 -18.04 -21.08
C ASP A 417 26.09 -18.53 -19.87
N SER A 418 26.62 -17.60 -19.07
CA SER A 418 27.45 -17.90 -17.91
C SER A 418 26.65 -18.24 -16.64
N ARG A 419 25.33 -17.96 -16.65
CA ARG A 419 24.43 -18.12 -15.50
C ARG A 419 24.86 -17.30 -14.28
N ARG A 420 25.49 -16.14 -14.52
CA ARG A 420 25.97 -15.24 -13.45
C ARG A 420 25.08 -14.02 -13.32
N GLU A 421 24.80 -13.65 -12.08
CA GLU A 421 24.13 -12.42 -11.69
C GLU A 421 25.17 -11.43 -11.14
N ARG A 422 25.03 -10.15 -11.48
CA ARG A 422 25.78 -9.05 -10.85
C ARG A 422 24.84 -7.89 -10.53
N ARG A 423 25.06 -7.25 -9.38
CA ARG A 423 24.32 -6.05 -8.96
C ARG A 423 24.95 -4.81 -9.59
N LEU A 424 24.13 -3.99 -10.25
CA LEU A 424 24.54 -2.80 -11.00
C LEU A 424 24.41 -1.52 -10.18
N THR A 425 23.42 -1.45 -9.28
CA THR A 425 23.18 -0.26 -8.44
C THR A 425 23.11 -0.62 -6.96
N TYR A 426 23.44 0.35 -6.09
CA TYR A 426 23.48 0.16 -4.64
C TYR A 426 22.81 1.35 -3.96
N GLY A 427 21.62 1.13 -3.40
CA GLY A 427 20.86 2.16 -2.67
C GLY A 427 20.19 3.21 -3.56
N VAL A 428 20.17 3.00 -4.88
CA VAL A 428 19.66 3.98 -5.86
C VAL A 428 18.12 3.92 -5.97
N ARG A 429 17.50 2.87 -5.42
CA ARG A 429 16.03 2.66 -5.48
C ARG A 429 15.56 2.58 -6.94
N ALA A 430 16.30 1.78 -7.72
CA ALA A 430 16.21 1.74 -9.16
C ALA A 430 15.16 0.73 -9.63
N THR A 431 14.28 1.20 -10.51
CA THR A 431 13.10 0.48 -11.00
C THR A 431 12.89 0.69 -12.51
N GLY A 432 12.13 -0.21 -13.13
CA GLY A 432 11.75 -0.13 -14.55
C GLY A 432 12.90 -0.02 -15.55
N PRO A 433 13.95 -0.88 -15.50
CA PRO A 433 15.06 -0.74 -16.42
C PRO A 433 14.69 -1.04 -17.88
N THR A 434 15.34 -0.38 -18.83
CA THR A 434 15.24 -0.62 -20.27
C THR A 434 16.59 -0.45 -20.96
N TRP A 435 16.97 -1.40 -21.80
CA TRP A 435 18.16 -1.31 -22.64
C TRP A 435 17.94 -0.42 -23.86
N SER A 436 18.97 0.33 -24.24
CA SER A 436 19.02 1.02 -25.52
C SER A 436 19.16 0.03 -26.68
N PRO A 437 18.61 0.33 -27.87
CA PRO A 437 18.71 -0.59 -29.02
C PRO A 437 20.15 -0.88 -29.47
N ASP A 438 21.09 0.03 -29.19
CA ASP A 438 22.51 -0.13 -29.51
C ASP A 438 23.32 -0.90 -28.44
N GLY A 439 22.69 -1.25 -27.32
CA GLY A 439 23.31 -2.05 -26.26
C GLY A 439 24.37 -1.30 -25.45
N LYS A 440 24.37 0.03 -25.47
CA LYS A 440 25.37 0.84 -24.75
C LYS A 440 24.84 1.45 -23.46
N THR A 441 23.54 1.65 -23.34
CA THR A 441 22.92 2.39 -22.25
C THR A 441 21.75 1.62 -21.64
N ILE A 442 21.62 1.68 -20.32
CA ILE A 442 20.43 1.25 -19.59
C ILE A 442 19.77 2.48 -18.99
N VAL A 443 18.47 2.68 -19.26
CA VAL A 443 17.66 3.74 -18.66
C VAL A 443 16.76 3.14 -17.59
N PHE A 444 16.57 3.86 -16.49
CA PHE A 444 15.77 3.40 -15.35
C PHE A 444 15.20 4.59 -14.58
N VAL A 445 14.28 4.31 -13.66
CA VAL A 445 13.74 5.29 -12.72
C VAL A 445 14.43 5.09 -11.37
N ALA A 446 15.02 6.15 -10.83
CA ALA A 446 15.53 6.19 -9.46
C ALA A 446 14.55 6.94 -8.55
N LYS A 447 14.44 6.52 -7.29
CA LYS A 447 13.60 7.16 -6.27
C LYS A 447 14.45 7.75 -5.15
N THR A 448 14.01 8.86 -4.59
CA THR A 448 14.66 9.48 -3.42
C THR A 448 13.87 9.21 -2.14
N SER A 449 14.48 9.53 -0.99
CA SER A 449 13.83 9.53 0.32
C SER A 449 12.83 10.66 0.54
N THR A 450 12.61 11.51 -0.47
CA THR A 450 11.76 12.71 -0.44
C THR A 450 10.59 12.62 -1.40
N LEU A 451 10.17 11.39 -1.75
CA LEU A 451 9.10 11.17 -2.75
C LEU A 451 9.41 11.85 -4.09
N GLN A 452 10.66 11.87 -4.55
CA GLN A 452 10.99 12.32 -5.91
C GLN A 452 11.44 11.14 -6.75
N THR A 453 11.17 11.21 -8.05
CA THR A 453 11.66 10.24 -9.01
C THR A 453 12.43 10.91 -10.13
N SER A 454 13.54 10.31 -10.56
CA SER A 454 14.36 10.82 -11.66
C SER A 454 14.52 9.76 -12.73
N LEU A 455 14.54 10.20 -13.99
CA LEU A 455 14.90 9.34 -15.11
C LEU A 455 16.43 9.34 -15.22
N MET A 456 17.03 8.17 -15.02
CA MET A 456 18.47 7.98 -15.00
C MET A 456 18.92 7.17 -16.22
N ALA A 457 20.18 7.35 -16.60
CA ALA A 457 20.88 6.51 -17.56
C ALA A 457 22.19 6.03 -16.95
N MET A 458 22.56 4.79 -17.27
CA MET A 458 23.88 4.26 -17.01
C MET A 458 24.46 3.58 -18.24
N ASP A 459 25.78 3.61 -18.34
CA ASP A 459 26.49 2.86 -19.37
C ASP A 459 26.42 1.35 -19.03
N ALA A 460 26.34 0.51 -20.07
CA ALA A 460 26.14 -0.94 -19.94
C ALA A 460 27.28 -1.68 -19.21
N ASP A 461 28.44 -1.06 -19.13
CA ASP A 461 29.63 -1.54 -18.42
C ASP A 461 29.73 -1.04 -16.97
N ASP A 462 28.69 -0.33 -16.50
CA ASP A 462 28.53 0.28 -15.17
C ASP A 462 29.53 1.39 -14.86
N SER A 463 30.27 1.88 -15.85
CA SER A 463 31.33 2.88 -15.62
C SER A 463 30.78 4.26 -15.26
N HIS A 464 29.55 4.57 -15.68
CA HIS A 464 29.00 5.91 -15.54
C HIS A 464 27.48 5.90 -15.35
N VAL A 465 26.98 6.68 -14.38
CA VAL A 465 25.55 6.90 -14.10
C VAL A 465 25.27 8.40 -14.13
N ARG A 466 24.23 8.83 -14.85
CA ARG A 466 23.82 10.23 -14.98
C ARG A 466 22.30 10.40 -14.97
N ALA A 467 21.83 11.53 -14.47
CA ALA A 467 20.44 11.93 -14.64
C ALA A 467 20.18 12.36 -16.09
N LEU A 468 19.13 11.83 -16.70
CA LEU A 468 18.58 12.36 -17.96
C LEU A 468 17.57 13.46 -17.68
N ILE A 469 16.72 13.23 -16.67
CA ILE A 469 15.71 14.18 -16.21
C ILE A 469 15.62 14.04 -14.69
N GLU A 470 15.89 15.12 -13.99
CA GLU A 470 15.67 15.20 -12.55
C GLU A 470 14.19 15.47 -12.27
N GLY A 471 13.62 14.69 -11.36
CA GLY A 471 12.28 14.95 -10.84
C GLY A 471 12.23 16.26 -10.07
N LYS A 472 11.10 16.94 -10.18
CA LYS A 472 10.74 18.09 -9.34
C LYS A 472 9.38 17.83 -8.72
N ASP A 473 9.19 18.29 -7.50
CA ASP A 473 7.91 18.17 -6.77
C ASP A 473 7.41 16.71 -6.77
N GLU A 474 6.10 16.47 -6.82
CA GLU A 474 5.53 15.12 -6.93
C GLU A 474 5.59 14.51 -8.37
N MET A 475 6.55 14.93 -9.21
CA MET A 475 6.69 14.34 -10.55
C MET A 475 7.18 12.88 -10.47
N GLN A 476 6.39 12.01 -11.09
CA GLN A 476 6.55 10.56 -11.06
C GLN A 476 6.83 10.02 -12.46
N PHE A 477 8.05 9.54 -12.68
CA PHE A 477 8.41 8.76 -13.85
C PHE A 477 8.16 7.28 -13.63
N SER A 478 7.71 6.60 -14.67
CA SER A 478 7.56 5.14 -14.63
C SER A 478 7.60 4.54 -16.03
N SER A 479 7.82 3.22 -16.08
CA SER A 479 7.78 2.42 -17.31
C SER A 479 8.58 3.01 -18.49
N PRO A 480 9.86 3.43 -18.30
CA PRO A 480 10.63 3.93 -19.42
C PRO A 480 10.87 2.79 -20.43
N ARG A 481 10.79 3.11 -21.71
CA ARG A 481 10.99 2.19 -22.83
C ARG A 481 11.69 2.89 -23.98
N PHE A 482 12.73 2.27 -24.51
CA PHE A 482 13.28 2.67 -25.79
C PHE A 482 12.33 2.26 -26.93
N SER A 483 12.17 3.17 -27.88
CA SER A 483 11.60 2.88 -29.19
C SER A 483 12.71 2.43 -30.15
N PRO A 484 12.37 1.76 -31.27
CA PRO A 484 13.38 1.24 -32.20
C PRO A 484 14.32 2.32 -32.78
N ASP A 485 13.88 3.58 -32.86
CA ASP A 485 14.68 4.71 -33.34
C ASP A 485 15.62 5.30 -32.28
N GLY A 486 15.67 4.71 -31.08
CA GLY A 486 16.51 5.14 -29.97
C GLY A 486 15.90 6.21 -29.06
N LYS A 487 14.66 6.66 -29.30
CA LYS A 487 13.99 7.61 -28.39
C LYS A 487 13.43 6.90 -27.16
N ILE A 488 13.42 7.60 -26.03
CA ILE A 488 12.87 7.12 -24.77
C ILE A 488 11.43 7.61 -24.62
N THR A 489 10.52 6.67 -24.47
CA THR A 489 9.14 6.90 -24.02
C THR A 489 9.04 6.59 -22.53
N ARG A 490 8.16 7.30 -21.81
CA ARG A 490 7.95 7.12 -20.38
C ARG A 490 6.55 7.58 -20.00
N THR A 491 6.01 7.04 -18.93
CA THR A 491 4.81 7.60 -18.29
C THR A 491 5.25 8.64 -17.27
N VAL A 492 4.63 9.81 -17.31
CA VAL A 492 4.80 10.87 -16.31
C VAL A 492 3.46 11.08 -15.62
N ARG A 493 3.48 11.11 -14.29
CA ARG A 493 2.37 11.58 -13.46
C ARG A 493 2.86 12.81 -12.70
N GLU A 494 2.03 13.83 -12.64
CA GLU A 494 2.29 15.08 -11.95
C GLU A 494 1.16 15.32 -10.96
N SER A 495 1.48 15.90 -9.79
CA SER A 495 0.43 16.31 -8.86
C SER A 495 -0.38 17.45 -9.45
N THR A 496 -1.70 17.39 -9.27
CA THR A 496 -2.62 18.48 -9.63
C THR A 496 -2.92 19.40 -8.44
N ILE A 497 -2.46 19.03 -7.23
CA ILE A 497 -2.52 19.88 -6.04
C ILE A 497 -1.10 20.40 -5.75
N SER A 498 -0.99 21.70 -5.51
CA SER A 498 0.26 22.31 -5.07
C SER A 498 0.07 22.93 -3.69
N MET A 499 1.00 22.64 -2.77
CA MET A 499 1.07 23.34 -1.49
C MET A 499 1.21 24.86 -1.74
N PRO A 500 0.40 25.71 -1.10
CA PRO A 500 0.53 27.16 -1.25
C PRO A 500 1.91 27.64 -0.80
N THR A 501 2.49 28.61 -1.50
CA THR A 501 3.83 29.16 -1.19
C THR A 501 3.96 29.75 0.22
N GLY A 502 2.84 30.05 0.88
CA GLY A 502 2.80 30.58 2.25
C GLY A 502 2.60 29.53 3.35
N PHE A 503 2.37 28.27 3.03
CA PHE A 503 2.29 27.21 4.05
C PHE A 503 3.72 26.81 4.44
N ARG A 504 4.20 27.36 5.56
CA ARG A 504 5.43 26.93 6.21
C ARG A 504 5.19 26.84 7.71
N THR A 505 5.64 25.73 8.29
CA THR A 505 5.69 25.56 9.73
C THR A 505 7.13 25.77 10.17
N ASP A 506 7.42 26.89 10.83
CA ASP A 506 8.78 27.23 11.26
C ASP A 506 9.21 26.51 12.55
N ASN A 507 8.32 25.71 13.14
CA ASN A 507 8.51 25.02 14.42
C ASN A 507 9.09 23.61 14.26
N CYS A 508 10.28 23.49 13.65
CA CYS A 508 11.02 22.23 13.67
C CYS A 508 11.87 22.13 14.95
N CYS A 509 11.62 21.11 15.76
CA CYS A 509 12.40 20.82 16.97
C CYS A 509 13.11 19.46 16.82
N LYS A 510 14.27 19.31 17.46
CA LYS A 510 14.98 18.03 17.58
C LYS A 510 14.38 17.16 18.67
#